data_AF-A0AAV4TPV1-F1
#
_entry.id   AF-A0AAV4TPV1-F1
#
_cell.length_a   1.000
_cell.length_b   1.000
_cell.length_c   1.000
_cell.angle_alpha   90.00
_cell.angle_beta   90.00
_cell.angle_gamma   90.00
#
_symmetry.space_group_name_H-M   'P 1'
#
loop_
_entity.id
_entity.type
_entity.pdbx_description
1 polymer ?
#
loop_
_entity_poly.entity_id
_entity_poly.type
_entity_poly.pdbx_seq_one_letter_code
_entity_poly.pdbx_strand_id
1 'polypeptide(L)'
;MVLWRKQVALFKKAVLEAKRKCFDDFISNINYKEDSMKTYKFLSTLQNKRPVPKKEPIYFNGAILTSDKVVANAFGQSYAKNQKKGPFARKFSSQIKNEIRDAGYLPQPNCKGCFGQSKHLNSSVCGF
;
A
#
# COMPACT_ATOMS: atom_id res chain seq x y z
N MET A 1 28.61 -25.69 0.57
CA MET A 1 27.53 -24.70 0.80
C MET A 1 27.04 -24.65 2.27
N VAL A 2 27.03 -25.77 3.02
CA VAL A 2 26.51 -25.84 4.41
C VAL A 2 27.41 -25.14 5.44
N LEU A 3 28.74 -25.24 5.34
CA LEU A 3 29.69 -24.63 6.29
C LEU A 3 29.58 -23.10 6.33
N TRP A 4 29.45 -22.45 5.17
CA TRP A 4 29.22 -21.01 5.06
C TRP A 4 27.95 -20.57 5.82
N ARG A 5 26.85 -21.31 5.66
CA ARG A 5 25.59 -21.02 6.36
C ARG A 5 25.76 -21.10 7.88
N LYS A 6 26.51 -22.09 8.37
CA LYS A 6 26.82 -22.23 9.81
C LYS A 6 27.67 -21.06 10.32
N GLN A 7 28.70 -20.66 9.59
CA GLN A 7 29.55 -19.53 9.96
C GLN A 7 28.78 -18.20 9.97
N VAL A 8 27.94 -17.94 8.96
CA VAL A 8 27.08 -16.76 8.92
C VAL A 8 26.10 -16.75 10.10
N ALA A 9 25.52 -17.90 10.46
CA ALA A 9 24.62 -17.99 11.61
C ALA A 9 25.34 -17.69 12.94
N LEU A 10 26.55 -18.24 13.13
CA LEU A 10 27.37 -17.96 14.31
C LEU A 10 27.76 -16.48 14.39
N PHE A 11 28.14 -15.88 13.26
CA PHE A 11 28.46 -14.46 13.20
C PHE A 11 27.24 -13.59 13.57
N LYS A 12 26.07 -13.88 13.00
CA LYS A 12 24.82 -13.18 13.35
C LYS A 12 24.50 -13.32 14.84
N LYS A 13 24.69 -14.50 15.42
CA LYS A 13 24.49 -14.72 16.85
C LYS A 13 25.45 -13.88 17.69
N ALA A 14 26.74 -13.88 17.37
CA ALA A 14 27.74 -13.07 18.07
C ALA A 14 27.44 -11.56 17.99
N VAL A 15 27.02 -11.07 16.81
CA VAL A 15 26.59 -9.67 16.65
C VAL A 15 25.38 -9.34 17.52
N LEU A 16 24.39 -10.25 17.60
CA LEU A 16 23.21 -10.05 18.44
C LEU A 16 23.57 -10.05 19.93
N GLU A 17 24.42 -10.96 20.36
CA GLU A 17 24.90 -11.03 21.76
C GLU A 17 25.69 -9.77 22.13
N ALA A 18 26.61 -9.31 21.27
CA ALA A 18 27.35 -8.08 21.50
C ALA A 18 26.43 -6.85 21.61
N LYS A 19 25.41 -6.75 20.76
CA LYS A 19 24.41 -5.68 20.82
C LYS A 19 23.61 -5.70 22.12
N ARG A 20 23.16 -6.88 22.56
CA ARG A 20 22.43 -7.04 23.82
C ARG A 20 23.29 -6.64 25.00
N LYS A 21 24.51 -7.17 25.07
CA LYS A 21 25.46 -6.85 26.14
C LYS A 21 25.73 -5.35 26.22
N CYS A 22 26.00 -4.69 25.09
CA CYS A 22 26.21 -3.24 25.05
C CYS A 22 24.98 -2.46 25.54
N PHE A 23 23.77 -2.92 25.22
CA PHE A 23 22.54 -2.30 25.71
C PHE A 23 22.33 -2.54 27.21
N ASP A 24 22.58 -3.75 27.70
CA ASP A 24 22.46 -4.09 29.13
C ASP A 24 23.49 -3.31 29.97
N ASP A 25 24.72 -3.16 29.46
CA ASP A 25 25.77 -2.32 30.06
C ASP A 25 25.36 -0.84 30.06
N PHE A 26 24.70 -0.37 29.00
CA PHE A 26 24.17 1.00 28.95
C PHE A 26 23.07 1.22 30.01
N ILE A 27 22.10 0.31 30.12
CA ILE A 27 21.00 0.42 31.08
C ILE A 27 21.49 0.32 32.53
N SER A 28 22.49 -0.52 32.81
CA SER A 28 23.02 -0.69 34.16
C SER A 28 23.84 0.52 34.64
N ASN A 29 24.48 1.25 33.73
CA ASN A 29 25.36 2.37 34.08
C ASN A 29 24.70 3.76 33.93
N ILE A 30 23.47 3.84 33.43
CA ILE A 30 22.85 5.13 33.13
C ILE A 30 22.34 5.83 34.39
N ASN A 31 22.78 7.08 34.59
CA ASN A 31 22.19 7.95 35.60
C ASN A 31 21.14 8.86 34.96
N TYR A 32 19.85 8.52 35.09
CA TYR A 32 18.75 9.27 34.48
C TYR A 32 18.73 10.75 34.86
N LYS A 33 19.25 11.15 36.02
CA LYS A 33 19.24 12.54 36.47
C LYS A 33 20.25 13.38 35.68
N GLU A 34 21.44 12.84 35.47
CA GLU A 34 22.56 13.54 34.81
C GLU A 34 22.56 13.33 33.30
N ASP A 35 22.15 12.15 32.83
CA ASP A 35 22.17 11.75 31.42
C ASP A 35 20.79 11.75 30.75
N SER A 36 19.79 12.40 31.35
CA SER A 36 18.42 12.49 30.83
C SER A 36 18.38 12.87 29.34
N MET A 37 19.13 13.89 28.94
CA MET A 37 19.15 14.39 27.56
C MET A 37 19.80 13.40 26.58
N LYS A 38 20.89 12.74 26.99
CA LYS A 38 21.56 11.72 26.17
C LYS A 38 20.64 10.51 25.96
N THR A 39 19.97 10.07 27.03
CA THR A 39 18.98 9.00 27.02
C THR A 39 17.81 9.35 26.08
N TYR A 40 17.27 10.56 26.19
CA TYR A 40 16.19 11.03 25.35
C TYR A 40 16.57 11.01 23.87
N LYS A 41 17.75 11.51 23.50
CA LYS A 41 18.25 11.49 22.12
C LYS A 41 18.46 10.07 21.60
N PHE A 42 19.02 9.19 22.43
CA PHE A 42 19.22 7.79 22.09
C PHE A 42 17.88 7.07 21.84
N LEU A 43 16.91 7.22 22.74
CA LEU A 43 15.57 6.66 22.59
C LEU A 43 14.84 7.23 21.37
N SER A 44 14.98 8.53 21.09
CA SER A 44 14.42 9.17 19.89
C SER A 44 14.99 8.54 18.61
N THR A 45 16.29 8.24 18.61
CA THR A 45 16.98 7.56 17.50
C THR A 45 16.50 6.11 17.34
N LEU A 46 16.39 5.36 18.45
CA LEU A 46 15.90 3.98 18.45
C LEU A 46 14.45 3.86 17.97
N GLN A 47 13.60 4.78 18.40
CA GLN A 47 12.20 4.80 17.96
C GLN A 47 12.06 5.16 16.48
N ASN A 48 13.14 5.63 15.82
CA ASN A 48 13.18 6.08 14.43
C ASN A 48 11.94 6.91 14.09
N LYS A 49 11.55 7.77 15.04
CA LYS A 49 10.52 8.79 14.86
C LYS A 49 11.12 9.86 13.95
N ARG A 50 11.33 9.49 12.68
CA ARG A 50 11.65 10.46 11.65
C ARG A 50 10.53 11.49 11.70
N PRO A 51 10.85 12.79 11.62
CA PRO A 51 9.82 13.78 11.44
C PRO A 51 8.97 13.33 10.25
N VAL A 52 7.65 13.43 10.40
CA VAL A 52 6.73 13.19 9.29
C VAL A 52 7.25 14.02 8.11
N PRO A 53 7.47 13.42 6.92
CA PRO A 53 7.96 14.16 5.79
C PRO A 53 7.07 15.38 5.58
N LYS A 54 7.69 16.56 5.46
CA LYS A 54 6.95 17.79 5.23
C LYS A 54 6.14 17.63 3.95
N LYS A 55 4.84 17.94 4.01
CA LYS A 55 3.99 17.94 2.84
C LYS A 55 4.34 19.16 2.00
N GLU A 56 5.27 18.99 1.08
CA GLU A 56 5.67 20.02 0.13
C GLU A 56 4.80 19.92 -1.13
N PRO A 57 4.39 21.04 -1.73
CA PRO A 57 3.68 21.03 -3.00
C PRO A 57 4.53 20.36 -4.09
N ILE A 58 3.95 19.39 -4.80
CA ILE A 58 4.65 18.67 -5.88
C ILE A 58 4.36 19.38 -7.20
N TYR A 59 5.40 19.79 -7.91
CA TYR A 59 5.28 20.36 -9.25
C TYR A 59 5.33 19.25 -10.29
N PHE A 60 4.26 19.10 -11.07
CA PHE A 60 4.16 18.09 -12.12
C PHE A 60 3.50 18.68 -13.37
N ASN A 61 4.22 18.68 -14.50
CA ASN A 61 3.74 19.21 -15.79
C ASN A 61 3.13 20.63 -15.72
N GLY A 62 3.74 21.53 -14.95
CA GLY A 62 3.27 22.91 -14.78
C GLY A 62 2.08 23.07 -13.81
N ALA A 63 1.57 21.98 -13.23
CA ALA A 63 0.55 22.01 -12.19
C ALA A 63 1.18 21.82 -10.79
N ILE A 64 0.63 22.50 -9.80
CA ILE A 64 1.00 22.37 -8.39
C ILE A 64 0.02 21.42 -7.70
N LEU A 65 0.51 20.26 -7.25
CA LEU A 65 -0.27 19.27 -6.53
C LEU A 65 -0.09 19.47 -5.02
N THR A 66 -1.06 20.13 -4.38
CA THR A 66 -1.04 20.44 -2.93
C THR A 66 -1.82 19.45 -2.07
N SER A 67 -2.87 18.83 -2.61
CA SER A 67 -3.74 17.92 -1.86
C SER A 67 -3.36 16.46 -2.07
N ASP A 68 -3.27 15.69 -0.98
CA ASP A 68 -2.99 14.24 -1.00
C ASP A 68 -3.93 13.47 -1.95
N LYS A 69 -5.21 13.87 -2.02
CA LYS A 69 -6.19 13.22 -2.91
C LYS A 69 -5.82 13.42 -4.38
N VAL A 70 -5.35 14.61 -4.73
CA VAL A 70 -4.94 14.93 -6.11
C VAL A 70 -3.64 14.20 -6.45
N VAL A 71 -2.68 14.18 -5.52
CA VAL A 71 -1.41 13.44 -5.68
C VAL A 71 -1.68 11.94 -5.86
N ALA A 72 -2.52 11.34 -5.02
CA ALA A 72 -2.86 9.93 -5.10
C ALA A 72 -3.55 9.57 -6.43
N ASN A 73 -4.49 10.41 -6.89
CA ASN A 73 -5.14 10.21 -8.17
C ASN A 73 -4.16 10.35 -9.35
N ALA A 74 -3.30 11.37 -9.34
CA ALA A 74 -2.29 11.57 -10.37
C ALA A 74 -1.30 10.39 -10.44
N PHE A 75 -0.87 9.89 -9.27
CA PHE A 75 -0.03 8.71 -9.18
C PHE A 75 -0.73 7.46 -9.73
N GLY A 76 -1.98 7.23 -9.34
CA GLY A 76 -2.79 6.11 -9.83
C GLY A 76 -2.98 6.14 -11.35
N GLN A 77 -3.24 7.31 -11.92
CA GLN A 77 -3.34 7.49 -13.37
C GLN A 77 -2.01 7.20 -14.08
N SER A 78 -0.89 7.72 -13.56
CA SER A 78 0.45 7.46 -14.10
C SER A 78 0.77 5.96 -14.09
N TYR A 79 0.53 5.29 -12.96
CA TYR A 79 0.76 3.87 -12.82
C TYR A 79 -0.13 3.05 -13.76
N ALA A 80 -1.44 3.34 -13.82
CA ALA A 80 -2.37 2.66 -14.72
C ALA A 80 -2.01 2.83 -16.20
N LYS A 81 -1.48 4.00 -16.59
CA LYS A 81 -1.00 4.26 -17.95
C LYS A 81 0.19 3.37 -18.31
N ASN A 82 1.13 3.21 -17.37
CA ASN A 82 2.38 2.49 -17.59
C ASN A 82 2.25 0.97 -17.36
N GLN A 83 1.26 0.51 -16.61
CA GLN A 83 1.04 -0.89 -16.26
C GLN A 83 0.00 -1.59 -17.16
N LYS A 84 -0.18 -1.10 -18.38
CA LYS A 84 -1.08 -1.75 -19.34
C LYS A 84 -0.52 -3.13 -19.69
N LYS A 85 -1.29 -4.18 -19.39
CA LYS A 85 -1.00 -5.55 -19.85
C LYS A 85 -0.77 -5.55 -21.37
N GLY A 86 0.29 -6.20 -21.81
CA GLY A 86 0.57 -6.41 -23.22
C GLY A 86 -0.57 -7.16 -23.93
N PRO A 87 -0.66 -7.09 -25.28
CA PRO A 87 -1.77 -7.67 -26.04
C PRO A 87 -2.01 -9.15 -25.71
N PHE A 88 -0.93 -9.93 -25.59
CA PHE A 88 -0.98 -11.35 -25.26
C PHE A 88 -1.56 -11.61 -23.86
N ALA A 89 -0.99 -10.95 -22.83
CA ALA A 89 -1.46 -11.09 -21.45
C ALA A 89 -2.92 -10.63 -21.27
N ARG A 90 -3.37 -9.64 -22.07
CA ARG A 90 -4.75 -9.19 -22.10
C ARG A 90 -5.67 -10.25 -22.69
N LYS A 91 -5.30 -10.87 -23.83
CA LYS A 91 -6.07 -11.94 -24.47
C LYS A 91 -6.21 -13.14 -23.53
N PHE A 92 -5.11 -13.58 -22.94
CA PHE A 92 -5.09 -14.71 -22.00
C PHE A 92 -5.94 -14.43 -20.74
N SER A 93 -5.81 -13.24 -20.14
CA SER A 93 -6.66 -12.84 -19.01
C SER A 93 -8.15 -12.83 -19.38
N SER A 94 -8.49 -12.51 -20.63
CA SER A 94 -9.88 -12.47 -21.10
C SER A 94 -10.45 -13.87 -21.33
N GLN A 95 -9.62 -14.80 -21.85
CA GLN A 95 -9.99 -16.20 -22.00
C GLN A 95 -10.27 -16.84 -20.64
N ILE A 96 -9.34 -16.71 -19.68
CA ILE A 96 -9.54 -17.18 -18.30
C ILE A 96 -10.83 -16.62 -17.70
N LYS A 97 -11.10 -15.33 -17.91
CA LYS A 97 -12.31 -14.69 -17.37
C LYS A 97 -13.59 -15.26 -17.98
N ASN A 98 -13.57 -15.61 -19.27
CA ASN A 98 -14.70 -16.24 -19.94
C ASN A 98 -14.88 -17.68 -19.46
N GLU A 99 -13.81 -18.46 -19.34
CA GLU A 99 -13.85 -19.83 -18.80
C GLU A 99 -14.42 -19.87 -17.37
N ILE A 100 -13.98 -18.97 -16.49
CA ILE A 100 -14.50 -18.85 -15.11
C ILE A 100 -15.99 -18.47 -15.13
N ARG A 101 -16.42 -17.65 -16.09
CA ARG A 101 -17.83 -17.25 -16.23
C ARG A 101 -18.69 -18.40 -16.74
N ASP A 102 -18.21 -19.14 -17.73
CA ASP A 102 -18.92 -20.29 -18.31
C ASP A 102 -19.06 -21.41 -17.26
N ALA A 103 -18.08 -21.52 -16.36
CA ALA A 103 -18.15 -22.40 -15.19
C ALA A 103 -19.06 -21.88 -14.04
N GLY A 104 -19.75 -20.74 -14.22
CA GLY A 104 -20.77 -20.24 -13.31
C GLY A 104 -20.25 -19.48 -12.07
N TYR A 105 -18.95 -19.22 -11.97
CA TYR A 105 -18.35 -18.57 -10.80
C TYR A 105 -18.41 -17.03 -10.83
N LEU A 106 -18.82 -16.43 -11.94
CA LEU A 106 -18.97 -14.98 -12.07
C LEU A 106 -20.36 -14.59 -12.59
N PRO A 107 -21.00 -13.55 -12.04
CA PRO A 107 -22.28 -13.06 -12.53
C PRO A 107 -22.16 -12.59 -13.98
N GLN A 108 -23.18 -12.89 -14.78
CA GLN A 108 -23.22 -12.41 -16.16
C GLN A 108 -23.25 -10.87 -16.17
N PRO A 109 -22.48 -10.23 -17.07
CA PRO A 109 -22.54 -8.78 -17.19
C PRO A 109 -23.95 -8.41 -17.66
N ASN A 110 -24.72 -7.72 -16.82
CA ASN A 110 -25.99 -7.10 -17.21
C ASN A 110 -25.80 -6.38 -18.55
N CYS A 111 -26.54 -6.83 -19.57
CA CYS A 111 -26.61 -6.19 -20.87
C CYS A 111 -27.01 -4.72 -20.67
N LYS A 112 -26.06 -3.80 -20.77
CA LYS A 112 -26.36 -2.37 -20.88
C LYS A 112 -26.93 -2.10 -22.27
N GLY A 113 -28.23 -2.32 -22.41
CA GLY A 113 -28.98 -2.12 -23.65
C GLY A 113 -30.46 -1.76 -23.49
N CYS A 114 -31.06 -1.91 -22.30
CA CYS A 114 -32.47 -1.57 -22.09
C CYS A 114 -32.62 -0.49 -21.02
N PHE A 115 -32.25 0.75 -21.34
CA PHE A 115 -32.76 1.93 -20.63
C PHE A 115 -33.19 2.94 -21.69
N GLY A 116 -34.42 2.79 -22.15
CA GLY A 116 -35.03 3.63 -23.17
C GLY A 116 -36.54 3.51 -23.14
N GLN A 117 -37.16 4.49 -22.47
CA GLN A 117 -38.55 4.95 -22.59
C GLN A 117 -39.66 4.05 -22.00
N SER A 118 -40.27 4.55 -20.91
CA SER A 118 -41.69 4.91 -20.95
C SER A 118 -42.01 5.91 -19.84
N LYS A 119 -42.21 7.18 -20.23
CA LYS A 119 -42.92 8.18 -19.43
C LYS A 119 -44.31 8.31 -20.04
N HIS A 120 -45.31 8.45 -19.17
CA HIS A 120 -46.71 8.80 -19.40
C HIS A 120 -47.64 7.72 -19.96
N LEU A 121 -48.61 7.31 -19.14
CA LEU A 121 -49.98 7.82 -19.24
C LEU A 121 -50.72 7.66 -17.90
N ASN A 122 -51.41 8.73 -17.53
CA ASN A 122 -52.27 8.85 -16.35
C ASN A 122 -53.64 8.19 -16.58
N SER A 123 -54.27 7.85 -15.45
CA SER A 123 -55.71 7.98 -15.15
C SER A 123 -56.73 6.96 -15.65
N SER A 124 -57.78 6.82 -14.81
CA SER A 124 -59.15 6.31 -15.04
C SER A 124 -59.35 4.81 -14.74
N VAL A 125 -59.88 4.37 -13.58
CA VAL A 125 -61.26 4.46 -12.99
C VAL A 125 -62.11 3.18 -13.23
N CYS A 126 -62.77 2.73 -12.15
CA CYS A 126 -63.85 1.70 -11.99
C CYS A 126 -63.45 0.23 -12.19
N GLY A 127 -63.95 -0.79 -11.49
CA GLY A 127 -65.03 -1.08 -10.51
C GLY A 127 -64.99 -2.63 -10.34
N PHE A 128 -65.41 -3.32 -9.27
CA PHE A 128 -66.53 -3.23 -8.33
C PHE A 128 -66.07 -3.61 -6.92
#